data_AF-T0ZVM3-F1
#
_entry.id   AF-T0ZVM3-F1
#
_cell.length_a   1.000
_cell.length_b   1.000
_cell.length_c   1.000
_cell.angle_alpha   90.00
_cell.angle_beta   90.00
_cell.angle_gamma   90.00
#
_symmetry.space_group_name_H-M   'P 1'
#
loop_
_entity.id
_entity.type
_entity.pdbx_description
1 polymer ?
#
loop_
_entity_poly.entity_id
_entity_poly.type
_entity_poly.pdbx_seq_one_letter_code
_entity_poly.pdbx_strand_id
1 'polypeptide(L)'
;MALGTDSSTTNNGLSLLREMHLAALLQKHARHDPTVLPAQEVLDLATREGARALGREGDLGQLAPGFRADVVLYDLSHPSLTTTRPD
;
A
#
# COMPACT_ATOMS: atom_id res chain seq x y z
N MET A 1 -12.66 -0.02 -2.80
CA MET A 1 -12.06 -0.65 -1.60
C MET A 1 -10.83 0.18 -1.22
N ALA A 2 -10.44 0.21 0.05
CA ALA A 2 -9.28 0.96 0.52
C ALA A 2 -8.63 0.24 1.71
N LEU A 3 -7.41 0.64 2.07
CA LEU A 3 -6.72 0.15 3.27
C LEU A 3 -6.84 1.15 4.42
N GLY A 4 -6.97 0.62 5.63
CA GLY A 4 -6.91 1.36 6.87
C GLY A 4 -6.26 0.50 7.94
N THR A 5 -5.53 1.13 8.86
CA THR A 5 -4.82 0.44 9.95
C THR A 5 -5.75 0.02 11.08
N ASP A 6 -6.99 0.51 11.11
CA ASP A 6 -7.79 0.53 12.35
C ASP A 6 -7.04 1.27 13.49
N SER A 7 -7.46 1.08 14.74
CA SER A 7 -6.91 1.75 15.92
C SER A 7 -5.50 1.28 16.30
N SER A 8 -4.72 2.19 16.91
CA SER A 8 -3.43 1.88 17.52
C SER A 8 -3.53 0.89 18.69
N THR A 9 -4.71 0.69 19.28
CA THR A 9 -4.93 -0.26 20.38
C THR A 9 -5.29 -1.67 19.92
N THR A 10 -5.70 -1.84 18.65
CA THR A 10 -6.13 -3.11 18.08
C THR A 10 -5.13 -3.65 17.05
N ASN A 11 -4.39 -2.77 16.38
CA ASN A 11 -3.32 -3.14 15.46
C ASN A 11 -1.90 -2.94 16.08
N ASN A 12 -1.79 -2.12 17.14
CA ASN A 12 -0.52 -1.79 17.80
C ASN A 12 0.54 -1.12 16.89
N GLY A 13 0.14 -0.69 15.70
CA GLY A 13 0.96 0.06 14.77
C GLY A 13 0.12 0.78 13.72
N LEU A 14 0.63 1.91 13.23
CA LEU A 14 -0.05 2.73 12.21
C LEU A 14 0.80 2.76 10.93
N SER A 15 1.13 1.58 10.40
CA SER A 15 2.01 1.45 9.23
C SER A 15 1.26 0.88 8.04
N LEU A 16 0.89 1.74 7.10
CA LEU A 16 0.26 1.30 5.84
C LEU A 16 1.14 0.34 5.04
N LEU A 17 2.47 0.43 5.14
CA LEU A 17 3.36 -0.52 4.48
C LEU A 17 3.18 -1.95 5.02
N ARG A 18 2.95 -2.08 6.34
CA ARG A 18 2.62 -3.38 6.96
C ARG A 18 1.22 -3.85 6.58
N GLU A 19 0.23 -2.95 6.57
CA GLU A 19 -1.14 -3.29 6.13
C GLU A 19 -1.19 -3.76 4.68
N MET A 20 -0.45 -3.11 3.79
CA MET A 20 -0.31 -3.53 2.39
C MET A 20 0.21 -4.97 2.30
N HIS A 21 1.29 -5.28 3.01
CA HIS A 21 1.85 -6.63 3.02
C HIS A 21 0.86 -7.66 3.57
N LEU A 22 0.20 -7.35 4.68
CA LEU A 22 -0.78 -8.24 5.32
C LEU A 22 -1.99 -8.49 4.41
N ALA A 23 -2.55 -7.43 3.80
CA ALA A 23 -3.67 -7.54 2.88
C ALA A 23 -3.34 -8.46 1.70
N ALA A 24 -2.15 -8.30 1.10
CA ALA A 24 -1.67 -9.13 0.01
C ALA A 24 -1.61 -10.61 0.40
N LEU A 25 -1.00 -10.93 1.55
CA LEU A 25 -0.83 -12.31 1.99
C LEU A 25 -2.13 -12.95 2.44
N LEU A 26 -2.98 -12.22 3.18
CA LEU A 26 -4.26 -12.74 3.65
C LEU A 26 -5.17 -13.13 2.50
N GLN A 27 -5.27 -12.30 1.45
CA GLN A 27 -6.11 -12.62 0.30
C GLN A 27 -5.57 -13.84 -0.47
N LYS A 28 -4.25 -13.93 -0.67
CA LYS A 28 -3.62 -15.09 -1.31
C LYS A 28 -3.88 -16.38 -0.53
N HIS A 29 -3.74 -16.30 0.80
CA HIS A 29 -4.04 -17.43 1.67
C HIS A 29 -5.51 -17.84 1.60
N ALA A 30 -6.43 -16.88 1.76
CA ALA A 30 -7.87 -17.13 1.75
C ALA A 30 -8.40 -17.69 0.42
N ARG A 31 -7.74 -17.36 -0.70
CA ARG A 31 -8.11 -17.83 -2.04
C ARG A 31 -7.32 -19.04 -2.51
N HIS A 32 -6.29 -19.48 -1.76
CA HIS A 32 -5.33 -20.48 -2.20
C HIS A 32 -4.75 -20.19 -3.59
N ASP A 33 -4.55 -18.91 -3.90
CA ASP A 33 -4.08 -18.44 -5.20
C ASP A 33 -3.04 -17.33 -4.98
N PRO A 34 -1.76 -17.52 -5.38
CA PRO A 34 -0.72 -16.52 -5.18
C PRO A 34 -0.83 -15.32 -6.13
N THR A 35 -1.70 -15.37 -7.14
CA THR A 35 -1.84 -14.33 -8.17
C THR A 35 -2.87 -13.25 -7.81
N VAL A 36 -3.75 -13.52 -6.85
CA VAL A 36 -4.75 -12.54 -6.40
C VAL A 36 -4.08 -11.39 -5.66
N LEU A 37 -4.65 -10.19 -5.85
CA LEU A 37 -4.22 -8.96 -5.21
C LEU A 37 -2.70 -8.71 -5.37
N PRO A 38 -2.23 -8.47 -6.61
CA PRO A 38 -0.83 -8.18 -6.91
C PRO A 38 -0.37 -6.87 -6.24
N ALA A 39 0.95 -6.70 -6.10
CA ALA A 39 1.53 -5.58 -5.36
C ALA A 39 1.04 -4.19 -5.83
N GLN A 40 0.86 -3.99 -7.14
CA GLN A 40 0.36 -2.72 -7.67
C GLN A 40 -1.08 -2.44 -7.22
N GLU A 41 -1.95 -3.45 -7.21
CA GLU A 41 -3.34 -3.26 -6.76
C GLU A 41 -3.38 -2.92 -5.27
N VAL A 42 -2.52 -3.53 -4.46
CA VAL A 42 -2.37 -3.18 -3.04
C VAL A 42 -1.90 -1.73 -2.85
N LEU A 43 -0.93 -1.28 -3.65
CA LEU A 43 -0.48 0.11 -3.63
C LEU A 43 -1.61 1.06 -4.04
N ASP A 44 -2.41 0.69 -5.04
CA ASP A 44 -3.57 1.47 -5.47
C ASP A 44 -4.61 1.57 -4.33
N LEU A 45 -4.85 0.48 -3.58
CA LEU A 45 -5.71 0.47 -2.37
C LEU A 45 -5.21 1.41 -1.26
N ALA A 46 -3.89 1.57 -1.13
CA ALA A 46 -3.28 2.49 -0.18
C ALA A 46 -3.19 3.95 -0.67
N THR A 47 -3.43 4.20 -1.96
CA THR A 47 -3.25 5.52 -2.58
C THR A 47 -4.52 5.99 -3.30
N ARG A 48 -4.63 5.81 -4.62
CA ARG A 48 -5.72 6.35 -5.44
C ARG A 48 -7.10 5.82 -5.05
N GLU A 49 -7.21 4.56 -4.66
CA GLU A 49 -8.49 3.98 -4.24
C GLU A 49 -8.84 4.40 -2.80
N GLY A 50 -7.84 4.68 -1.96
CA GLY A 50 -8.02 5.35 -0.68
C GLY A 50 -8.55 6.78 -0.85
N ALA A 51 -7.97 7.55 -1.78
CA ALA A 51 -8.47 8.87 -2.13
C ALA A 51 -9.93 8.82 -2.63
N ARG A 52 -10.25 7.85 -3.50
CA ARG A 52 -11.62 7.62 -3.98
C ARG A 52 -12.59 7.26 -2.85
N ALA A 53 -12.18 6.42 -1.90
CA ALA A 53 -13.00 6.08 -0.74
C ALA A 53 -13.32 7.29 0.15
N LEU A 54 -12.48 8.33 0.10
CA LEU A 54 -12.65 9.59 0.83
C LEU A 54 -13.36 10.68 -0.01
N GLY A 55 -13.77 10.41 -1.25
CA GLY A 55 -14.33 11.41 -2.16
C GLY A 55 -13.32 12.47 -2.62
N ARG A 56 -12.04 12.08 -2.70
CA ARG A 56 -10.89 12.94 -3.01
C ARG A 56 -10.08 12.44 -4.22
N GLU A 57 -10.68 11.62 -5.06
CA GLU A 57 -10.06 11.09 -6.29
C GLU A 57 -9.68 12.17 -7.32
N GLY A 58 -10.25 13.37 -7.19
CA GLY A 58 -9.96 14.51 -8.07
C GLY A 58 -8.72 15.31 -7.69
N ASP A 59 -8.14 15.12 -6.51
CA ASP A 59 -7.00 15.92 -6.05
C ASP A 59 -5.98 15.19 -5.15
N LEU A 60 -6.25 13.96 -4.72
CA LEU A 60 -5.34 13.12 -3.91
C LEU A 60 -5.03 11.76 -4.55
N GLY A 61 -3.98 11.11 -4.05
CA GLY A 61 -3.68 9.70 -4.32
C GLY A 61 -3.03 9.40 -5.67
N GLN A 62 -2.70 10.42 -6.47
CA GLN A 62 -2.02 10.28 -7.76
C GLN A 62 -0.94 11.35 -7.93
N LEU A 63 0.15 10.99 -8.62
CA LEU A 63 1.19 11.91 -9.06
C LEU A 63 0.87 12.40 -10.47
N ALA A 64 0.03 13.44 -10.57
CA ALA A 64 -0.40 14.01 -11.84
C ALA A 64 -0.61 15.54 -11.71
N PRO A 65 -0.53 16.31 -12.81
CA PRO A 65 -0.83 17.74 -12.78
C PRO A 65 -2.23 18.01 -12.20
N GLY A 66 -2.33 19.01 -11.32
CA GLY A 66 -3.57 19.37 -10.63
C GLY A 66 -3.82 18.64 -9.30
N PHE A 67 -3.09 17.56 -9.01
CA PHE A 67 -3.16 16.86 -7.72
C PHE A 67 -2.24 17.52 -6.68
N ARG A 68 -2.54 17.30 -5.40
CA ARG A 68 -1.69 17.76 -4.30
C ARG A 68 -0.35 17.02 -4.28
N ALA A 69 0.70 17.72 -3.82
CA ALA A 69 2.04 17.19 -3.69
C ALA A 69 2.23 16.34 -2.42
N ASP A 70 1.31 15.40 -2.17
CA ASP A 70 1.37 14.48 -1.04
C ASP A 70 2.23 13.26 -1.43
N VAL A 71 3.54 13.35 -1.19
CA VAL A 71 4.54 12.39 -1.70
C VAL A 71 5.27 11.70 -0.55
N VAL A 72 5.53 10.40 -0.72
CA VAL A 72 6.42 9.61 0.14
C VAL A 72 7.56 9.06 -0.71
N LEU A 73 8.79 9.20 -0.23
CA LEU A 73 9.99 8.62 -0.84
C LEU A 73 10.44 7.41 -0.03
N TYR A 74 10.73 6.31 -0.72
CA TYR A 74 11.28 5.09 -0.12
C TYR A 74 12.71 4.90 -0.57
N ASP A 75 13.63 4.74 0.38
CA ASP A 75 15.00 4.34 0.10
C ASP A 75 15.06 2.83 -0.16
N LEU A 76 15.24 2.46 -1.42
CA LEU A 76 15.33 1.07 -1.85
C LEU A 76 16.73 0.47 -1.68
N SER A 77 17.73 1.27 -1.26
CA SER A 77 19.09 0.80 -0.97
C SER A 77 19.22 0.18 0.42
N HIS A 78 18.17 0.26 1.25
CA HIS A 78 18.18 -0.36 2.57
C HIS A 78 18.33 -1.89 2.46
N PRO A 79 19.18 -2.55 3.29
CA PRO A 79 19.48 -3.97 3.18
C PRO A 79 18.25 -4.91 3.18
N SER A 80 17.14 -4.50 3.81
CA SER A 80 15.90 -5.28 3.83
C SER A 80 15.12 -5.26 2.51
N LEU A 81 15.45 -4.35 1.60
CA LEU A 81 14.80 -4.16 0.30
C LEU A 81 15.73 -4.46 -0.88
N THR A 82 17.00 -4.72 -0.62
CA THR A 82 17.99 -5.13 -1.61
C THR A 82 18.15 -6.64 -1.64
N THR A 83 18.37 -7.22 -2.82
CA THR A 83 18.83 -8.60 -2.92
C THR A 83 20.22 -8.74 -2.30
N THR A 84 20.45 -9.81 -1.54
CA THR A 84 21.79 -10.16 -1.01
C THR A 84 22.60 -10.96 -2.01
N ARG A 85 22.02 -11.30 -3.16
CA ARG A 85 22.72 -12.01 -4.23
C ARG A 85 23.71 -11.04 -4.89
N PRO A 86 24.99 -11.42 -5.02
CA PRO A 86 25.92 -10.66 -5.83
C PRO A 86 25.63 -10.97 -7.30
N ASP A 87 25.13 -9.97 -8.03
CA ASP A 87 25.13 -9.87 -9.48
C ASP A 87 25.88 -8.62 -9.92
#